data_AF-A0A661SNJ6-F1
#
_entry.id   AF-A0A661SNJ6-F1
#
_cell.length_a   1.000
_cell.length_b   1.000
_cell.length_c   1.000
_cell.angle_alpha   90.00
_cell.angle_beta   90.00
_cell.angle_gamma   90.00
#
_symmetry.space_group_name_H-M   'P 1'
#
loop_
_entity.id
_entity.type
_entity.pdbx_description
1 polymer ?
#
loop_
_entity_poly.entity_id
_entity_poly.type
_entity_poly.pdbx_seq_one_letter_code
_entity_poly.pdbx_strand_id
1 'polypeptide(L)'
;MTAHAMHGDRKKCLEAGMNDYISKPIDSKELLVVLKKNISHFESTAENSAFRIPHSTFDIPSLPGLNIAEGLERLGGSYELYLDILKDFCNTQKAFGEECRDLIEKKDFKTARLKAHALKGAAGNVSAADLGDAAKNIGGRVCR
;
A
#
# COMPACT_ATOMS: atom_id res chain seq x y z
N MET A 1 -8.93 -10.49 -7.76
CA MET A 1 -9.41 -10.73 -9.13
C MET A 1 -8.42 -10.09 -10.07
N THR A 2 -7.59 -10.92 -10.69
CA THR A 2 -6.64 -10.58 -11.74
C THR A 2 -7.41 -10.46 -13.04
N ALA A 3 -7.82 -9.25 -13.39
CA ALA A 3 -8.45 -8.96 -14.67
C ALA A 3 -7.36 -8.43 -15.60
N HIS A 4 -7.04 -9.21 -16.64
CA HIS A 4 -6.49 -8.66 -17.87
C HIS A 4 -7.28 -7.41 -18.21
N ALA A 5 -6.60 -6.27 -18.33
CA ALA A 5 -7.18 -5.03 -18.85
C ALA A 5 -7.94 -5.40 -20.12
N MET A 6 -9.28 -5.41 -20.04
CA MET A 6 -10.10 -5.86 -21.15
C MET A 6 -9.94 -4.80 -22.22
N HIS A 7 -9.52 -5.25 -23.41
CA HIS A 7 -9.35 -4.43 -24.60
C HIS A 7 -10.65 -3.64 -24.86
N GLY A 8 -10.75 -2.41 -24.35
CA GLY A 8 -12.00 -1.64 -24.32
C GLY A 8 -12.18 -0.72 -23.11
N ASP A 9 -11.57 -1.01 -21.96
CA ASP A 9 -11.75 -0.18 -20.74
C ASP A 9 -11.20 1.23 -20.92
N ARG A 10 -10.03 1.36 -21.58
CA ARG A 10 -9.48 2.67 -21.95
C ARG A 10 -10.45 3.48 -22.80
N LYS A 11 -11.10 2.84 -23.79
CA LYS A 11 -12.03 3.52 -24.69
C LYS A 11 -13.27 3.99 -23.93
N LYS A 12 -13.86 3.13 -23.08
CA LYS A 12 -15.00 3.47 -22.23
C LYS A 12 -14.70 4.63 -21.28
N CYS A 13 -13.52 4.65 -20.65
CA CYS A 13 -13.10 5.73 -19.77
C CYS A 13 -12.98 7.07 -20.51
N LEU A 14 -12.38 7.05 -21.71
CA LEU A 14 -12.26 8.26 -22.52
C LEU A 14 -13.61 8.74 -23.08
N GLU A 15 -14.47 7.82 -23.52
CA GLU A 15 -15.83 8.12 -23.96
C GLU A 15 -16.70 8.69 -22.83
N ALA A 16 -16.42 8.32 -21.57
CA ALA A 16 -17.07 8.89 -20.38
C ALA A 16 -16.52 10.27 -19.97
N GLY A 17 -15.59 10.86 -20.74
CA GLY A 17 -15.05 12.19 -20.49
C GLY A 17 -13.84 12.24 -19.55
N MET A 18 -13.21 11.10 -19.24
CA MET A 18 -11.96 11.08 -18.46
C MET A 18 -10.76 11.54 -19.30
N ASN A 19 -9.76 12.12 -18.64
CA ASN A 19 -8.56 12.64 -19.30
C ASN A 19 -7.61 11.54 -19.83
N ASP A 20 -7.46 10.43 -19.11
CA ASP A 20 -6.71 9.25 -19.55
C ASP A 20 -7.08 8.02 -18.71
N TYR A 21 -6.45 6.87 -19.00
CA TYR A 21 -6.66 5.60 -18.31
C TYR A 21 -5.34 4.90 -18.01
N ILE A 22 -5.21 4.36 -16.78
CA ILE A 22 -4.09 3.51 -16.36
C ILE A 22 -4.70 2.22 -15.79
N SER A 23 -4.27 1.07 -16.32
CA SER A 23 -4.73 -0.23 -15.82
C SER A 23 -4.07 -0.58 -14.49
N LYS A 24 -4.73 -1.41 -13.68
CA LYS A 24 -4.08 -2.05 -12.54
C LYS A 24 -3.18 -3.22 -13.01
N PRO A 25 -2.06 -3.51 -12.32
CA PRO A 25 -1.48 -2.73 -11.22
C PRO A 25 -0.94 -1.39 -11.73
N ILE A 26 -1.07 -0.33 -10.92
CA ILE A 26 -0.65 1.02 -11.31
C ILE A 26 0.87 1.05 -11.38
N ASP A 27 1.41 1.32 -12.57
CA ASP A 27 2.83 1.61 -12.77
C ASP A 27 3.09 3.10 -12.47
N SER A 28 4.06 3.37 -11.60
CA SER A 28 4.37 4.74 -11.15
C SER A 28 4.96 5.60 -12.28
N LYS A 29 5.70 5.02 -13.22
CA LYS A 29 6.26 5.74 -14.36
C LYS A 29 5.17 6.09 -15.36
N GLU A 30 4.28 5.15 -15.67
CA GLU A 30 3.11 5.37 -16.52
C GLU A 30 2.20 6.45 -15.93
N LEU A 31 1.93 6.39 -14.62
CA LEU A 31 1.17 7.41 -13.91
C LEU A 31 1.80 8.79 -14.04
N LEU A 32 3.10 8.93 -13.84
CA LEU A 32 3.80 10.21 -13.98
C LEU A 32 3.71 10.76 -15.41
N VAL A 33 3.79 9.92 -16.43
CA VAL A 33 3.64 10.33 -17.84
C VAL A 33 2.24 10.86 -18.11
N VAL A 34 1.21 10.15 -17.65
CA VAL A 34 -0.18 10.54 -17.82
C VAL A 34 -0.49 11.83 -17.06
N LEU A 35 0.02 11.99 -15.82
CA LEU A 35 -0.16 13.22 -15.05
C LEU A 35 0.52 14.41 -15.73
N LYS A 36 1.78 14.28 -16.16
CA LYS A 36 2.50 15.36 -16.86
C LYS A 36 1.77 15.80 -18.14
N LYS A 37 1.21 14.85 -18.89
CA LYS A 37 0.44 15.11 -20.11
C LYS A 37 -0.84 15.90 -19.85
N ASN A 38 -1.49 15.70 -18.70
CA ASN A 38 -2.82 16.23 -18.40
C ASN A 38 -2.83 17.44 -17.45
N ILE A 39 -1.69 17.80 -16.84
CA ILE A 39 -1.55 18.91 -15.88
C ILE A 39 -0.84 20.12 -16.53
N SER A 40 -0.89 20.26 -17.85
CA SER A 40 -0.18 21.23 -18.72
C SER A 40 -0.43 22.73 -18.44
N HIS A 41 -1.00 23.10 -17.30
CA HIS A 41 -1.22 24.48 -16.85
C HIS A 41 -0.57 24.85 -15.52
N PHE A 42 0.25 23.97 -14.93
CA PHE A 42 1.25 24.42 -13.97
C PHE A 42 2.50 24.82 -14.75
N GLU A 43 2.49 26.04 -15.30
CA GLU A 43 3.69 26.64 -15.87
C GLU A 43 4.78 26.71 -14.80
N SER A 44 5.76 25.83 -14.99
CA SER A 44 7.19 26.00 -14.76
C SER A 44 7.63 27.38 -14.23
N THR A 45 7.60 27.53 -12.91
CA THR A 45 8.58 28.35 -12.17
C THR A 45 9.17 27.50 -11.05
N ALA A 46 9.84 26.43 -11.43
CA ALA A 46 10.82 25.80 -10.55
C ALA A 46 12.01 25.43 -11.42
N GLU A 47 12.95 26.37 -11.52
CA GLU A 47 14.35 26.05 -11.73
C GLU A 47 14.69 24.82 -10.89
N ASN A 48 15.20 23.79 -11.55
CA ASN A 48 16.30 22.89 -11.18
C ASN A 48 16.77 22.84 -9.70
N SER A 49 15.87 22.94 -8.73
CA SER A 49 16.05 22.34 -7.44
C SER A 49 15.87 20.87 -7.72
N ALA A 50 17.00 20.17 -7.88
CA ALA A 50 17.03 18.75 -7.59
C ALA A 50 16.14 18.57 -6.37
N PHE A 51 15.04 17.83 -6.51
CA PHE A 51 14.16 17.47 -5.42
C PHE A 51 15.01 16.60 -4.50
N ARG A 52 15.85 17.26 -3.70
CA ARG A 52 16.67 16.68 -2.67
C ARG A 52 15.65 16.36 -1.61
N ILE A 53 15.11 15.15 -1.70
CA ILE A 53 14.52 14.51 -0.54
C ILE A 53 15.59 14.68 0.54
N PRO A 54 15.30 15.39 1.63
CA PRO A 54 16.22 15.43 2.75
C PRO A 54 16.49 13.97 3.08
N HIS A 55 17.71 13.49 2.81
CA HIS A 55 18.17 12.24 3.38
C HIS A 55 18.31 12.54 4.86
N SER A 56 17.19 12.45 5.55
CA SER A 56 17.12 12.40 7.00
C SER A 56 17.98 11.20 7.36
N THR A 57 19.14 11.43 7.96
CA THR A 57 20.11 10.40 8.39
C THR A 57 19.60 9.64 9.61
N PHE A 58 18.29 9.49 9.73
CA PHE A 58 17.71 8.68 10.78
C PHE A 58 17.84 7.23 10.32
N ASP A 59 18.71 6.50 10.99
CA ASP A 59 18.77 5.06 10.84
C ASP A 59 17.60 4.46 11.60
N ILE A 60 16.59 3.94 10.87
CA ILE A 60 15.67 2.96 11.48
C ILE A 60 16.56 1.75 11.77
N PRO A 61 16.68 1.32 13.05
CA PRO A 61 17.42 0.11 13.35
C PRO A 61 16.83 -1.04 12.52
N SER A 62 17.68 -1.93 12.04
CA SER A 62 17.22 -3.14 11.35
C SER A 62 16.17 -3.85 12.21
N LEU A 63 14.91 -3.78 11.79
CA LEU A 63 13.76 -4.33 12.51
C LEU A 63 13.44 -5.69 11.88
N PRO A 64 13.59 -6.80 12.62
CA PRO A 64 13.20 -8.11 12.12
C PRO A 64 11.76 -8.12 11.64
N GLY A 65 11.51 -8.69 10.47
CA GLY A 65 10.18 -8.77 9.85
C GLY A 65 9.74 -7.53 9.06
N LEU A 66 10.57 -6.48 8.95
CA LEU A 66 10.32 -5.33 8.08
C LEU A 66 11.39 -5.20 7.00
N ASN A 67 10.96 -5.04 5.76
CA ASN A 67 11.83 -4.61 4.66
C ASN A 67 11.77 -3.08 4.52
N ILE A 68 12.61 -2.38 5.28
CA ILE A 68 12.65 -0.91 5.33
C ILE A 68 12.99 -0.32 3.94
N ALA A 69 13.92 -0.93 3.21
CA ALA A 69 14.33 -0.45 1.89
C ALA A 69 13.15 -0.45 0.90
N GLU A 70 12.38 -1.54 0.86
CA GLU A 70 11.17 -1.64 0.03
C GLU A 70 10.08 -0.67 0.50
N GLY A 71 9.91 -0.51 1.82
CA GLY A 71 8.96 0.44 2.40
C GLY A 71 9.25 1.90 2.00
N LEU A 72 10.52 2.29 2.04
CA LEU A 72 10.97 3.62 1.60
C LEU A 72 10.81 3.79 0.09
N GLU A 73 11.18 2.80 -0.72
CA GLU A 73 11.03 2.87 -2.18
C GLU A 73 9.57 3.13 -2.60
N ARG A 74 8.61 2.46 -1.94
CA ARG A 74 7.18 2.67 -2.17
C ARG A 74 6.71 4.10 -1.90
N LEU A 75 7.36 4.79 -0.97
CA LEU A 75 7.01 6.14 -0.54
C LEU A 75 7.92 7.20 -1.17
N GLY A 76 8.59 6.83 -2.26
CA GLY A 76 9.49 7.72 -3.00
C GLY A 76 10.71 8.13 -2.19
N GLY A 77 11.13 7.35 -1.19
CA GLY A 77 12.27 7.63 -0.32
C GLY A 77 11.94 8.53 0.89
N SER A 78 10.67 8.89 1.11
CA SER A 78 10.28 9.75 2.24
C SER A 78 10.32 8.99 3.57
N TYR A 79 11.37 9.28 4.33
CA TYR A 79 11.61 8.67 5.64
C TYR A 79 10.56 9.06 6.69
N GLU A 80 10.24 10.34 6.79
CA GLU A 80 9.28 10.89 7.76
C GLU A 80 7.89 10.27 7.55
N LEU A 81 7.47 10.19 6.28
CA LEU A 81 6.21 9.56 5.91
C LEU A 81 6.21 8.06 6.25
N TYR A 82 7.32 7.36 6.02
CA TYR A 82 7.40 5.94 6.38
C TYR A 82 7.27 5.72 7.89
N LEU A 83 7.94 6.55 8.71
CA LEU A 83 7.79 6.49 10.16
C LEU A 83 6.35 6.76 10.62
N ASP A 84 5.67 7.74 10.03
CA ASP A 84 4.29 8.04 10.41
C ASP A 84 3.33 6.90 10.03
N ILE A 85 3.53 6.29 8.85
CA ILE A 85 2.79 5.09 8.46
C ILE A 85 3.06 3.92 9.40
N LEU A 86 4.31 3.74 9.86
CA LEU A 86 4.64 2.70 10.85
C LEU A 86 3.95 2.93 12.19
N LYS A 87 3.90 4.19 12.68
CA LYS A 87 3.17 4.54 13.90
C LYS A 87 1.68 4.28 13.75
N ASP A 88 1.09 4.70 12.63
CA ASP A 88 -0.33 4.49 12.33
C ASP A 88 -0.67 3.00 12.22
N PHE A 89 0.23 2.22 11.61
CA PHE A 89 0.11 0.77 11.56
C PHE A 89 0.05 0.16 12.98
N CYS A 90 1.02 0.51 13.84
CA CYS A 90 1.05 0.05 15.23
C CYS A 90 -0.23 0.43 15.99
N ASN A 91 -0.68 1.68 15.85
CA ASN A 91 -1.87 2.19 16.52
C ASN A 91 -3.14 1.47 16.07
N THR A 92 -3.26 1.20 14.77
CA THR A 92 -4.46 0.59 14.17
C THR A 92 -4.52 -0.91 14.43
N GLN A 93 -3.37 -1.59 14.48
CA GLN A 93 -3.32 -3.06 14.58
C GLN A 93 -3.08 -3.59 16.00
N LYS A 94 -2.86 -2.73 17.01
CA LYS A 94 -2.53 -3.14 18.39
C LYS A 94 -3.49 -4.16 19.00
N ALA A 95 -4.80 -4.02 18.73
CA ALA A 95 -5.84 -4.87 19.31
C ALA A 95 -6.10 -6.14 18.50
N PHE A 96 -5.48 -6.29 17.32
CA PHE A 96 -5.78 -7.39 16.40
C PHE A 96 -5.63 -8.77 17.06
N GLY A 97 -4.56 -8.98 17.83
CA GLY A 97 -4.27 -10.27 18.43
C GLY A 97 -5.35 -10.72 19.43
N GLU A 98 -5.84 -9.79 20.25
CA GLU A 98 -6.91 -10.05 21.22
C GLU A 98 -8.25 -10.22 20.50
N GLU A 99 -8.61 -9.29 19.63
CA GLU A 99 -9.87 -9.35 18.87
C GLU A 99 -9.98 -10.62 18.02
N CYS A 100 -8.87 -11.06 17.41
CA CYS A 100 -8.86 -12.27 16.60
C CYS A 100 -9.05 -13.53 17.45
N ARG A 101 -8.43 -13.60 18.64
CA ARG A 101 -8.65 -14.69 19.60
C ARG A 101 -10.11 -14.73 20.06
N ASP A 102 -10.67 -13.60 20.47
CA ASP A 102 -12.06 -13.50 20.91
C ASP A 102 -13.05 -13.98 19.84
N LEU A 103 -12.81 -13.61 18.58
CA LEU A 103 -13.65 -14.05 17.46
C LEU A 103 -13.54 -15.55 17.21
N ILE A 104 -12.34 -16.13 17.35
CA ILE A 104 -12.13 -17.58 17.23
C ILE A 104 -12.84 -18.33 18.35
N GLU A 105 -12.75 -17.85 19.60
CA GLU A 105 -13.44 -18.45 20.76
C GLU A 105 -14.97 -18.39 20.60
N LYS A 106 -15.49 -17.27 20.09
CA LYS A 106 -16.91 -17.09 19.77
C LYS A 106 -17.34 -17.85 18.50
N LYS A 107 -16.42 -18.56 17.83
CA LYS A 107 -16.63 -19.25 16.55
C LYS A 107 -17.12 -18.33 15.42
N ASP A 108 -16.87 -17.03 15.53
CA ASP A 108 -17.10 -16.07 14.44
C ASP A 108 -15.89 -16.05 13.49
N PHE A 109 -15.74 -17.19 12.82
CA PHE A 109 -14.68 -17.46 11.86
C PHE A 109 -14.73 -16.54 10.64
N LYS A 110 -15.94 -16.10 10.26
CA LYS A 110 -16.13 -15.20 9.12
C LYS A 110 -15.51 -13.83 9.41
N THR A 111 -15.81 -13.24 10.57
CA THR A 111 -15.25 -11.94 10.96
C THR A 111 -13.75 -12.04 11.26
N ALA A 112 -13.31 -13.12 11.91
CA ALA A 112 -11.88 -13.37 12.15
C ALA A 112 -11.09 -13.40 10.82
N ARG A 113 -11.62 -14.08 9.80
CA ARG A 113 -11.00 -14.14 8.47
C ARG A 113 -10.94 -12.76 7.80
N LEU A 114 -12.00 -11.95 7.89
CA LEU A 114 -12.01 -10.60 7.33
C LEU A 114 -10.96 -9.72 8.00
N LYS A 115 -10.85 -9.77 9.33
CA LYS A 115 -9.80 -9.04 10.06
C LYS A 115 -8.41 -9.52 9.66
N ALA A 116 -8.18 -10.84 9.57
CA ALA A 116 -6.88 -11.38 9.14
C ALA A 116 -6.53 -10.95 7.70
N HIS A 117 -7.52 -10.87 6.81
CA HIS A 117 -7.32 -10.34 5.46
C HIS A 117 -6.96 -8.84 5.46
N ALA A 118 -7.61 -8.05 6.31
CA ALA A 118 -7.29 -6.63 6.47
C ALA A 118 -5.87 -6.44 7.02
N LEU A 119 -5.45 -7.21 8.03
CA LEU A 119 -4.09 -7.17 8.56
C LEU A 119 -3.06 -7.54 7.48
N LYS A 120 -3.33 -8.57 6.67
CA LYS A 120 -2.46 -8.92 5.54
C LYS A 120 -2.25 -7.74 4.60
N GLY A 121 -3.33 -7.03 4.26
CA GLY A 121 -3.27 -5.84 3.41
C GLY A 121 -2.45 -4.72 4.05
N ALA A 122 -2.71 -4.43 5.32
CA ALA A 122 -2.00 -3.40 6.08
C ALA A 122 -0.49 -3.72 6.20
N ALA A 123 -0.13 -4.98 6.44
CA ALA A 123 1.26 -5.43 6.51
C ALA A 123 2.01 -5.21 5.18
N GLY A 124 1.31 -5.33 4.05
CA GLY A 124 1.87 -5.02 2.73
C GLY A 124 2.23 -3.55 2.54
N ASN A 125 1.52 -2.61 3.20
CA ASN A 125 1.82 -1.18 3.11
C ASN A 125 3.12 -0.79 3.80
N VAL A 126 3.52 -1.56 4.81
CA VAL A 126 4.74 -1.32 5.60
C VAL A 126 5.88 -2.28 5.23
N SER A 127 5.70 -3.09 4.18
CA SER A 127 6.65 -4.11 3.74
C SER A 127 6.99 -5.16 4.82
N ALA A 128 5.98 -5.56 5.60
CA ALA A 128 6.08 -6.60 6.63
C ALA A 128 5.58 -7.97 6.11
N ALA A 129 6.36 -8.59 5.22
CA ALA A 129 5.97 -9.80 4.50
C ALA A 129 5.59 -10.97 5.42
N ASP A 130 6.42 -11.27 6.41
CA ASP A 130 6.20 -12.38 7.35
C ASP A 130 4.88 -12.24 8.13
N LEU A 131 4.55 -11.01 8.54
CA LEU A 131 3.30 -10.71 9.21
C LEU A 131 2.10 -10.90 8.27
N GLY A 132 2.25 -10.47 7.01
CA GLY A 132 1.24 -10.70 5.97
C GLY A 132 0.98 -12.19 5.74
N ASP A 133 2.02 -13.01 5.70
CA ASP A 133 1.91 -14.45 5.53
C ASP A 133 1.32 -15.15 6.76
N ALA A 134 1.70 -14.72 7.97
CA ALA A 134 1.08 -15.21 9.20
C ALA A 134 -0.43 -14.90 9.22
N ALA A 135 -0.82 -13.67 8.87
CA ALA A 135 -2.23 -13.26 8.80
C ALA A 135 -3.01 -14.07 7.73
N LYS A 136 -2.40 -14.32 6.56
CA LYS A 136 -2.97 -15.18 5.52
C LYS A 136 -3.21 -16.61 6.03
N ASN A 137 -2.28 -17.16 6.80
CA ASN A 137 -2.38 -18.51 7.35
C ASN A 137 -3.50 -18.64 8.39
N ILE A 138 -3.71 -17.62 9.23
CA ILE A 138 -4.86 -17.57 10.16
C ILE A 138 -6.17 -17.68 9.36
N GLY A 139 -6.34 -16.85 8.33
CA GLY A 139 -7.53 -16.88 7.49
C GLY A 139 -7.75 -18.21 6.74
N GLY A 140 -6.69 -18.95 6.44
CA GLY A 140 -6.76 -20.28 5.82
C GLY A 140 -7.15 -21.39 6.80
N ARG A 141 -6.66 -21.34 8.05
CA ARG A 141 -6.96 -22.34 9.09
C ARG A 141 -8.37 -22.21 9.65
N VAL A 142 -8.87 -20.98 9.76
CA VAL A 142 -10.21 -20.65 10.26
C VAL A 142 -11.35 -21.14 9.34
N CYS A 143 -11.03 -21.58 8.11
CA CYS A 143 -12.00 -22.15 7.16
C CYS A 143 -12.10 -23.68 7.15
N ARG A 144 -11.29 -24.39 7.95
CA ARG A 144 -11.40 -25.84 8.14
C ARG A 144 -12.12 -26.15 9.44
#